data_AF-A0A7S3W9Y3-F1
#
_entry.id   AF-A0A7S3W9Y3-F1
#
_cell.length_a   1.000
_cell.length_b   1.000
_cell.length_c   1.000
_cell.angle_alpha   90.00
_cell.angle_beta   90.00
_cell.angle_gamma   90.00
#
_symmetry.space_group_name_H-M   'P 1'
#
loop_
_entity.id
_entity.type
_entity.pdbx_description
1 polymer ?
#
loop_
_entity_poly.entity_id
_entity_poly.type
_entity_poly.pdbx_seq_one_letter_code
_entity_poly.pdbx_strand_id
1 'polypeptide(L)'
;MQRTHRDQGWALVKGPGFGVEGPLLLPASGNDEDAQAALKENQVVEFVRVRYGMQIIFEVMVPRDATVAELMAMLSARTGLKPWRTILTKALPPVSEQTGHLLPYDYTSNDDVLDPKQRICDIGLQADQPLNLIYLGTFDADFNRN
;
A
#
# COMPACT_ATOMS: atom_id res chain seq x y z
N MET A 1 -10.11 23.27 34.02
CA MET A 1 -10.42 22.42 32.85
C MET A 1 -9.83 23.10 31.61
N GLN A 2 -8.62 22.72 31.19
CA GLN A 2 -8.02 23.20 29.95
C GLN A 2 -8.61 22.39 28.78
N ARG A 3 -9.21 23.07 27.80
CA ARG A 3 -9.54 22.48 26.50
C ARG A 3 -8.25 22.43 25.70
N THR A 4 -7.72 21.23 25.46
CA THR A 4 -6.70 21.00 24.44
C THR A 4 -7.34 21.24 23.08
N HIS A 5 -7.04 22.38 22.46
CA HIS A 5 -7.31 22.61 21.05
C HIS A 5 -6.47 21.57 20.28
N ARG A 6 -7.12 20.57 19.68
CA ARG A 6 -6.46 19.72 18.68
C ARG A 6 -6.32 20.56 17.41
N ASP A 7 -5.09 20.82 17.01
CA ASP A 7 -4.79 21.47 15.75
C ASP A 7 -5.32 20.62 14.59
N GLN A 8 -6.43 21.03 14.00
CA GLN A 8 -6.96 20.45 12.77
C GLN A 8 -6.11 20.99 11.61
N GLY A 9 -5.10 20.22 11.22
CA GLY A 9 -4.32 20.51 10.02
C GLY A 9 -5.15 20.31 8.76
N TRP A 10 -4.87 21.11 7.72
CA TRP A 10 -5.37 20.88 6.37
C TRP A 10 -4.18 20.59 5.46
N ALA A 11 -4.26 19.52 4.68
CA ALA A 11 -3.25 19.24 3.66
C ALA A 11 -3.74 19.75 2.30
N LEU A 12 -2.96 20.64 1.67
CA LEU A 12 -3.21 21.11 0.31
C LEU A 12 -2.54 20.16 -0.67
N VAL A 13 -3.34 19.48 -1.48
CA VAL A 13 -2.83 18.59 -2.51
C VAL A 13 -3.04 19.22 -3.88
N LYS A 14 -1.96 19.45 -4.65
CA LYS A 14 -2.00 20.01 -6.02
C LYS A 14 -1.04 19.27 -6.93
N GLY A 15 -1.52 18.81 -8.09
CA GLY A 15 -0.68 18.31 -9.17
C GLY A 15 -1.42 17.40 -10.16
N PRO A 16 -0.90 17.21 -11.38
CA PRO A 16 -1.40 16.19 -12.30
C PRO A 16 -1.18 14.79 -11.68
N GLY A 17 -2.25 14.01 -11.52
CA GLY A 17 -2.20 12.65 -10.94
C GLY A 17 -3.19 12.36 -9.80
N PHE A 18 -3.87 13.39 -9.26
CA PHE A 18 -4.84 13.21 -8.15
C PHE A 18 -6.29 12.97 -8.60
N GLY A 19 -6.58 13.02 -9.90
CA GLY A 19 -7.95 12.83 -10.43
C GLY A 19 -8.95 13.94 -10.06
N VAL A 20 -8.47 15.03 -9.47
CA VAL A 20 -9.27 16.21 -9.09
C VAL A 20 -8.72 17.46 -9.78
N GLU A 21 -9.62 18.22 -10.40
CA GLU A 21 -9.29 19.49 -11.02
C GLU A 21 -9.26 20.59 -9.93
N GLY A 22 -8.10 20.81 -9.33
CA GLY A 22 -7.87 21.89 -8.37
C GLY A 22 -7.31 21.46 -7.01
N PRO A 23 -7.09 22.43 -6.11
CA PRO A 23 -6.61 22.15 -4.76
C PRO A 23 -7.66 21.36 -3.96
N LEU A 24 -7.30 20.13 -3.56
CA LEU A 24 -8.12 19.33 -2.66
C LEU A 24 -7.68 19.60 -1.22
N LEU A 25 -8.62 20.00 -0.37
CA LEU A 25 -8.42 20.14 1.07
C LEU A 25 -8.85 18.83 1.74
N LEU A 26 -7.87 18.09 2.26
CA LEU A 26 -8.14 16.89 3.04
C LEU A 26 -7.99 17.20 4.55
N PRO A 27 -8.93 16.76 5.40
CA PRO A 27 -8.77 16.89 6.84
C PRO A 27 -7.57 16.05 7.30
N ALA A 28 -6.58 16.68 7.93
CA ALA A 28 -5.31 16.02 8.29
C ALA A 28 -5.44 15.03 9.46
N SER A 29 -6.56 15.06 10.19
CA SER A 29 -6.92 14.02 11.15
C SER A 29 -8.41 14.10 11.42
N GLY A 30 -9.12 12.99 11.29
CA GLY A 30 -10.53 12.92 11.67
C GLY A 30 -10.95 11.49 11.91
N ASN A 31 -11.26 11.18 13.16
CA ASN A 31 -12.10 10.05 13.57
C ASN A 31 -13.56 10.20 13.05
N ASP A 32 -13.77 10.96 11.98
CA ASP A 32 -15.06 11.10 11.31
C ASP A 32 -15.12 10.02 10.23
N GLU A 33 -15.66 8.87 10.61
CA GLU A 33 -15.94 7.76 9.70
C GLU A 33 -16.77 8.24 8.48
N ASP A 34 -17.64 9.23 8.67
CA ASP A 34 -18.45 9.84 7.62
C ASP A 34 -17.63 10.66 6.61
N ALA A 35 -16.61 11.39 7.06
CA ALA A 35 -15.73 12.13 6.15
C ALA A 35 -14.82 11.18 5.36
N GLN A 36 -14.37 10.09 5.97
CA GLN A 36 -13.62 9.04 5.28
C GLN A 36 -14.50 8.25 4.30
N ALA A 37 -15.77 8.01 4.62
CA ALA A 37 -16.72 7.34 3.73
C ALA A 37 -17.06 8.19 2.51
N ALA A 38 -17.33 9.50 2.70
CA ALA A 38 -17.59 10.43 1.59
C ALA A 38 -16.35 10.65 0.70
N LEU A 39 -15.15 10.57 1.29
CA LEU A 39 -13.90 10.53 0.53
C LEU A 39 -13.75 9.23 -0.25
N LYS A 40 -14.11 8.06 0.30
CA LYS A 40 -14.06 6.78 -0.43
C LYS A 40 -14.98 6.73 -1.64
N GLU A 41 -16.18 7.31 -1.56
CA GLU A 41 -17.14 7.34 -2.68
C GLU A 41 -16.69 8.25 -3.84
N ASN A 42 -15.94 9.32 -3.55
CA ASN A 42 -15.45 10.28 -4.56
C ASN A 42 -13.95 10.17 -4.85
N GLN A 43 -13.22 9.30 -4.14
CA GLN A 43 -11.80 9.10 -4.37
C GLN A 43 -11.61 8.35 -5.68
N VAL A 44 -10.94 8.99 -6.63
CA VAL A 44 -10.46 8.34 -7.86
C VAL A 44 -9.16 7.57 -7.58
N VAL A 45 -8.52 7.81 -6.44
CA VAL A 45 -7.19 7.33 -6.08
C VAL A 45 -7.17 6.67 -4.71
N GLU A 46 -6.35 5.64 -4.55
CA GLU A 46 -6.08 4.91 -3.31
C GLU A 46 -4.63 5.18 -2.88
N PHE A 47 -4.39 5.36 -1.57
CA PHE A 47 -3.04 5.47 -1.03
C PHE A 47 -2.54 4.07 -0.64
N VAL A 48 -1.44 3.64 -1.25
CA VAL A 48 -0.89 2.29 -1.07
C VAL A 48 0.50 2.39 -0.45
N ARG A 49 0.69 1.68 0.67
CA ARG A 49 1.99 1.45 1.30
C ARG A 49 2.43 0.02 1.05
N VAL A 50 3.69 -0.17 0.67
CA VAL A 50 4.32 -1.48 0.54
C VAL A 50 5.48 -1.57 1.51
N ARG A 51 5.50 -2.66 2.29
CA ARG A 51 6.54 -2.94 3.28
C ARG A 51 7.35 -4.18 2.93
N TYR A 52 8.61 -4.19 3.33
CA TYR A 52 9.46 -5.37 3.34
C TYR A 52 9.89 -5.63 4.78
N GLY A 53 9.49 -6.77 5.33
CA GLY A 53 9.58 -7.01 6.77
C GLY A 53 8.78 -5.96 7.56
N MET A 54 9.44 -5.24 8.46
CA MET A 54 8.82 -4.19 9.29
C MET A 54 8.95 -2.77 8.72
N GLN A 55 9.64 -2.61 7.59
CA GLN A 55 9.95 -1.30 7.02
C GLN A 55 9.06 -0.99 5.81
N ILE A 56 8.43 0.19 5.79
CA ILE A 56 7.80 0.73 4.58
C ILE A 56 8.92 1.12 3.60
N ILE A 57 8.89 0.53 2.40
CA ILE A 57 9.91 0.75 1.36
C ILE A 57 9.36 1.55 0.17
N PHE A 58 8.04 1.66 0.07
CA PHE A 58 7.37 2.31 -1.04
C PHE A 58 6.00 2.82 -0.63
N GLU A 59 5.71 4.06 -0.99
CA GLU A 59 4.42 4.72 -0.77
C GLU A 59 4.02 5.42 -2.08
N VAL A 60 2.77 5.23 -2.49
CA VAL A 60 2.28 5.77 -3.75
C VAL A 60 0.78 6.00 -3.69
N MET A 61 0.31 6.98 -4.46
CA MET A 61 -1.11 7.13 -4.78
C MET A 61 -1.36 6.57 -6.17
N VAL A 62 -2.32 5.66 -6.27
CA VAL A 62 -2.65 4.96 -7.51
C VAL A 62 -4.14 5.12 -7.82
N PRO A 63 -4.54 5.18 -9.09
CA PRO A 63 -5.95 5.11 -9.45
C PRO A 63 -6.61 3.87 -8.84
N ARG A 64 -7.85 3.98 -8.40
CA ARG A 64 -8.61 2.86 -7.81
C ARG A 64 -8.82 1.71 -8.80
N ASP A 65 -8.97 2.05 -10.07
CA ASP A 65 -9.11 1.14 -11.19
C ASP A 65 -7.78 0.56 -11.68
N ALA A 66 -6.64 1.06 -11.18
CA ALA A 66 -5.34 0.48 -11.46
C ALA A 66 -5.28 -0.97 -10.99
N THR A 67 -4.44 -1.75 -11.66
CA THR A 67 -4.21 -3.16 -11.37
C THR A 67 -3.03 -3.35 -10.43
N VAL A 68 -2.98 -4.49 -9.75
CA VAL A 68 -1.80 -4.92 -8.97
C VAL A 68 -0.55 -4.99 -9.86
N ALA A 69 -0.68 -5.40 -11.12
CA ALA A 69 0.43 -5.41 -12.08
C ALA A 69 1.03 -4.01 -12.31
N GLU A 70 0.19 -2.99 -12.46
CA GLU A 70 0.64 -1.59 -12.62
C GLU A 70 1.32 -1.09 -11.34
N LEU A 71 0.77 -1.42 -10.17
CA LEU A 71 1.40 -1.12 -8.88
C LEU A 71 2.79 -1.78 -8.77
N MET A 72 2.90 -3.05 -9.14
CA MET A 72 4.18 -3.77 -9.15
C MET A 72 5.17 -3.18 -10.14
N ALA A 73 4.72 -2.72 -11.31
CA ALA A 73 5.56 -2.05 -12.29
C ALA A 73 6.09 -0.72 -11.75
N MET A 74 5.25 0.08 -11.08
CA MET A 74 5.67 1.33 -10.41
C MET A 74 6.67 1.07 -9.30
N LEU A 75 6.40 0.08 -8.43
CA LEU A 75 7.31 -0.35 -7.37
C LEU A 75 8.66 -0.76 -7.96
N SER A 76 8.65 -1.60 -9.00
CA SER A 76 9.85 -2.11 -9.66
C SER A 76 10.67 -1.00 -10.31
N ALA A 77 10.01 -0.06 -11.00
CA ALA A 77 10.68 1.09 -11.61
C ALA A 77 11.37 2.00 -10.58
N ARG A 78 10.85 2.06 -9.35
CA ARG A 78 11.39 2.89 -8.26
C ARG A 78 12.45 2.19 -7.42
N THR A 79 12.31 0.89 -7.21
CA THR A 79 13.18 0.10 -6.33
C THR A 79 14.26 -0.68 -7.07
N GLY A 80 14.13 -0.84 -8.40
CA GLY A 80 15.00 -1.70 -9.22
C GLY A 80 14.68 -3.20 -9.08
N LEU A 81 13.67 -3.58 -8.28
CA LEU A 81 13.24 -4.96 -8.14
C LEU A 81 12.65 -5.48 -9.46
N LYS A 82 12.84 -6.76 -9.75
CA LYS A 82 12.28 -7.40 -10.94
C LYS A 82 10.79 -7.70 -10.73
N PRO A 83 9.87 -7.21 -11.59
CA PRO A 83 8.43 -7.41 -11.40
C PRO A 83 8.02 -8.88 -11.26
N TRP A 84 8.61 -9.77 -12.07
CA TRP A 84 8.29 -11.21 -12.06
C TRP A 84 8.86 -11.99 -10.86
N ARG A 85 9.64 -11.33 -9.99
CA ARG A 85 10.15 -11.88 -8.73
C ARG A 85 9.50 -11.24 -7.50
N THR A 86 8.52 -10.38 -7.72
CA THR A 86 7.82 -9.62 -6.68
C THR A 86 6.42 -10.20 -6.51
N ILE A 87 6.06 -10.50 -5.27
CA ILE A 87 4.71 -10.88 -4.86
C ILE A 87 4.24 -9.89 -3.81
N LEU A 88 2.98 -9.45 -3.93
CA LEU A 88 2.33 -8.61 -2.93
C LEU A 88 1.28 -9.42 -2.18
N THR A 89 1.24 -9.29 -0.85
CA THR A 89 0.25 -9.98 0.00
C THR A 89 -0.40 -9.03 1.00
N LYS A 90 -1.67 -9.30 1.35
CA LYS A 90 -2.41 -8.52 2.37
C LYS A 90 -1.95 -8.82 3.79
N ALA A 91 -1.64 -10.08 4.06
CA ALA A 91 -1.24 -10.56 5.37
C ALA A 91 0.20 -11.12 5.37
N LEU A 92 0.80 -11.12 6.56
CA LEU A 92 2.05 -11.84 6.81
C LEU A 92 1.74 -13.34 6.94
N PRO A 93 2.74 -14.22 6.72
CA PRO A 93 2.62 -15.63 7.03
C PRO A 93 2.22 -15.85 8.50
N PRO A 94 1.56 -16.97 8.83
CA PRO A 94 1.26 -17.32 10.22
C PRO A 94 2.54 -17.48 11.05
N VAL A 95 2.42 -17.26 12.36
CA VAL A 95 3.53 -17.47 13.30
C VAL A 95 3.59 -18.95 13.70
N SER A 96 4.80 -19.52 13.75
CA SER A 96 5.04 -20.86 14.24
C SER A 96 4.80 -20.93 15.75
N GLU A 97 3.93 -21.85 16.19
CA GLU A 97 3.66 -22.06 17.62
C GLU A 97 4.91 -22.52 18.41
N GLN A 98 5.85 -23.20 17.75
CA GLN A 98 7.04 -23.74 18.40
C GLN A 98 8.14 -22.70 18.60
N THR A 99 8.29 -21.77 17.65
CA THR A 99 9.42 -20.83 17.63
C THR A 99 9.02 -19.38 17.91
N GLY A 100 7.73 -19.04 17.76
CA GLY A 100 7.25 -17.66 17.82
C GLY A 100 7.69 -16.80 16.63
N HIS A 101 8.33 -17.38 15.61
CA HIS A 101 8.75 -16.68 14.40
C HIS A 101 7.72 -16.84 13.26
N LEU A 102 7.69 -15.88 12.34
CA LEU A 102 6.89 -15.99 11.12
C LEU A 102 7.32 -17.22 10.33
N LEU A 103 6.34 -17.99 9.85
CA LEU A 103 6.59 -19.09 8.94
C LEU A 103 7.08 -18.56 7.57
N PRO A 104 7.73 -19.42 6.77
CA PRO A 104 8.07 -19.08 5.39
C PRO A 104 6.86 -18.62 4.58
N TYR A 105 7.10 -17.86 3.52
CA TYR A 105 6.02 -17.32 2.67
C TYR A 105 5.15 -18.40 2.00
N ASP A 106 5.65 -19.64 1.88
CA ASP A 106 4.88 -20.78 1.37
C ASP A 106 3.66 -21.11 2.26
N TYR A 107 3.61 -20.58 3.48
CA TYR A 107 2.49 -20.71 4.41
C TYR A 107 1.51 -19.53 4.36
N THR A 108 1.73 -18.55 3.48
CA THR A 108 0.77 -17.47 3.25
C THR A 108 -0.48 -18.03 2.57
N SER A 109 -1.67 -17.66 3.06
CA SER A 109 -2.93 -18.08 2.44
C SER A 109 -3.02 -17.58 1.01
N ASN A 110 -3.51 -18.43 0.10
CA ASN A 110 -3.74 -18.04 -1.29
C ASN A 110 -4.69 -16.83 -1.40
N ASP A 111 -5.63 -16.67 -0.46
CA ASP A 111 -6.57 -15.55 -0.43
C ASP A 111 -5.90 -14.21 -0.07
N ASP A 112 -4.69 -14.26 0.49
CA ASP A 112 -3.89 -13.09 0.83
C ASP A 112 -2.90 -12.71 -0.27
N VAL A 113 -2.63 -13.60 -1.23
CA VAL A 113 -1.77 -13.34 -2.38
C VAL A 113 -2.56 -12.55 -3.42
N LEU A 114 -2.04 -11.40 -3.83
CA LEU A 114 -2.73 -10.53 -4.78
C LEU A 114 -2.52 -11.01 -6.22
N ASP A 115 -3.62 -11.17 -6.97
CA ASP A 115 -3.55 -11.46 -8.40
C ASP A 115 -3.13 -10.20 -9.17
N PRO A 116 -2.13 -10.25 -10.08
CA PRO A 116 -1.72 -9.12 -10.90
C PRO A 116 -2.85 -8.41 -11.67
N LYS A 117 -3.94 -9.13 -12.01
CA LYS A 117 -5.11 -8.61 -12.73
C LYS A 117 -6.15 -7.96 -11.81
N GLN A 118 -6.05 -8.17 -10.49
CA GLN A 118 -6.98 -7.57 -9.53
C GLN A 118 -6.82 -6.05 -9.53
N ARG A 119 -7.94 -5.32 -9.45
CA ARG A 119 -7.91 -3.87 -9.31
C ARG A 119 -7.70 -3.47 -7.86
N ILE A 120 -7.04 -2.35 -7.62
CA ILE A 120 -6.70 -1.87 -6.28
C ILE A 120 -7.96 -1.69 -5.41
N CYS A 121 -9.06 -1.17 -5.97
CA CYS A 121 -10.32 -1.03 -5.25
C CYS A 121 -10.93 -2.36 -4.79
N ASP A 122 -10.68 -3.44 -5.53
CA ASP A 122 -11.28 -4.76 -5.27
C ASP A 122 -10.48 -5.56 -4.21
N ILE A 123 -9.34 -5.03 -3.74
CA ILE A 123 -8.47 -5.70 -2.76
C ILE A 123 -8.99 -5.53 -1.33
N GLY A 124 -9.78 -4.48 -1.07
CA GLY A 124 -10.32 -4.20 0.26
C GLY A 124 -9.26 -3.70 1.24
N LEU A 125 -8.30 -2.88 0.77
CA LEU A 125 -7.27 -2.29 1.63
C LEU A 125 -7.91 -1.39 2.70
N GLN A 126 -7.50 -1.61 3.95
CA GLN A 126 -7.82 -0.70 5.05
C GLN A 126 -6.85 0.50 5.00
N ALA A 127 -7.29 1.68 5.45
CA ALA A 127 -6.57 2.95 5.28
C ALA A 127 -5.11 2.94 5.77
N ASP A 128 -4.79 2.11 6.77
CA ASP A 128 -3.46 2.00 7.36
C ASP A 128 -2.80 0.62 7.19
N GLN A 129 -3.37 -0.27 6.37
CA GLN A 129 -2.81 -1.60 6.18
C GLN A 129 -1.78 -1.61 5.03
N PRO A 130 -0.47 -1.77 5.32
CA PRO A 130 0.52 -1.91 4.25
C PRO A 130 0.42 -3.29 3.60
N LEU A 131 0.65 -3.32 2.29
CA LEU A 131 0.91 -4.55 1.55
C LEU A 131 2.30 -5.08 1.89
N ASN A 132 2.45 -6.39 1.98
CA ASN A 132 3.73 -7.05 2.21
C ASN A 132 4.36 -7.38 0.87
N LEU A 133 5.61 -6.99 0.70
CA LEU A 133 6.46 -7.41 -0.40
C LEU A 133 7.15 -8.72 -0.02
N ILE A 134 7.02 -9.71 -0.89
CA ILE A 134 7.79 -10.94 -0.89
C ILE A 134 8.62 -10.94 -2.17
N TYR A 135 9.94 -10.97 -2.01
CA TYR A 135 10.88 -11.00 -3.14
C TYR A 135 11.50 -12.39 -3.26
N LEU A 136 11.25 -13.06 -4.39
CA LEU A 136 11.74 -14.41 -4.68
C LEU A 136 13.14 -14.43 -5.29
N GLY A 137 13.72 -13.26 -5.57
CA GLY A 137 15.06 -13.14 -6.12
C GLY A 137 16.16 -13.09 -5.07
N THR A 138 17.39 -13.17 -5.54
CA THR A 138 18.58 -12.87 -4.75
C THR A 138 19.06 -11.47 -5.10
N PHE A 139 19.09 -10.57 -4.12
CA PHE A 139 19.50 -9.18 -4.32
C PHE A 139 20.88 -9.09 -5.00
N ASP A 140 21.85 -9.89 -4.56
CA ASP A 140 23.19 -9.90 -5.15
C ASP A 140 23.21 -10.27 -6.63
N ALA A 141 22.38 -11.22 -7.07
CA ALA A 141 22.34 -11.61 -8.48
C ALA A 141 21.52 -10.62 -9.34
N ASP A 142 20.57 -9.93 -8.72
CA ASP A 142 19.64 -9.04 -9.41
C ASP A 142 20.16 -7.61 -9.53
N PHE A 143 20.98 -7.14 -8.58
CA PHE A 143 21.56 -5.79 -8.58
C PHE A 143 23.01 -5.73 -9.11
N ASN A 144 23.80 -6.80 -9.08
CA ASN A 144 25.19 -6.82 -9.61
C ASN A 144 25.29 -6.96 -11.14
N ARG A 145 24.25 -6.60 -11.90
CA ARG A 145 24.23 -6.69 -13.37
C ARG A 145 23.99 -5.37 -14.09
N ASN A 146 24.15 -4.23 -13.41
CA ASN A 146 24.19 -2.91 -14.04
C ASN A 146 25.64 -2.41 -14.14
#